data_AF-A0A849ZE86-F1
#
_entry.id   AF-A0A849ZE86-F1
#
_cell.length_a   1.000
_cell.length_b   1.000
_cell.length_c   1.000
_cell.angle_alpha   90.00
_cell.angle_beta   90.00
_cell.angle_gamma   90.00
#
_symmetry.space_group_name_H-M   'P 1'
#
loop_
_entity.id
_entity.type
_entity.pdbx_description
1 polymer ?
#
loop_
_entity_poly.entity_id
_entity_poly.type
_entity_poly.pdbx_seq_one_letter_code
_entity_poly.pdbx_strand_id
1 'polypeptide(L)'
;MSGGFGDRFWSRHSNPWSGWTRVALGALLLPALWFHHWPSIAVLLVAMATNPLWFPPPDPARHNLDNFMTRAVEGERLWLERGGRGKGLLAVAGLTLTAGAVWALWTNRLGASAAFLVPAAALKVGFVMWASTLPPRQSR
;
A
#
# COMPACT_ATOMS: atom_id res chain seq x y z
N MET A 1 -12.66 19.88 -13.10
CA MET A 1 -11.29 19.90 -13.65
C MET A 1 -10.42 19.00 -12.80
N SER A 2 -10.15 17.77 -13.22
CA SER A 2 -9.25 16.86 -12.50
C SER A 2 -8.54 15.98 -13.53
N GLY A 3 -7.63 16.61 -14.26
CA GLY A 3 -6.68 15.96 -15.18
C GLY A 3 -5.25 16.04 -14.65
N GLY A 4 -5.09 16.19 -13.32
CA GLY A 4 -3.79 16.40 -12.69
C GLY A 4 -2.98 15.12 -12.58
N PHE A 5 -1.68 15.25 -12.34
CA PHE A 5 -0.78 14.12 -12.08
C PHE A 5 -1.32 13.17 -10.99
N GLY A 6 -1.95 13.72 -9.95
CA GLY A 6 -2.59 12.93 -8.88
C GLY A 6 -3.70 12.01 -9.38
N ASP A 7 -4.58 12.47 -10.27
CA ASP A 7 -5.67 11.65 -10.82
C ASP A 7 -5.14 10.50 -11.67
N ARG A 8 -4.08 10.74 -12.44
CA ARG A 8 -3.39 9.72 -13.23
C ARG A 8 -2.68 8.70 -12.34
N PHE A 9 -2.07 9.15 -11.26
CA PHE A 9 -1.45 8.26 -10.27
C PHE A 9 -2.51 7.34 -9.65
N TRP A 10 -3.59 7.91 -9.12
CA TRP A 10 -4.65 7.17 -8.45
C TRP A 10 -5.35 6.18 -9.38
N SER A 11 -5.65 6.56 -10.63
CA SER A 11 -6.30 5.67 -11.58
C SER A 11 -5.46 4.44 -11.94
N ARG A 12 -4.14 4.58 -12.04
CA ARG A 12 -3.25 3.42 -12.25
C ARG A 12 -3.02 2.64 -10.96
N HIS A 13 -3.00 3.33 -9.82
CA HIS A 13 -2.85 2.70 -8.51
C HIS A 13 -4.00 1.77 -8.16
N SER A 14 -5.23 2.09 -8.60
CA SER A 14 -6.41 1.25 -8.36
C SER A 14 -6.48 0.01 -9.26
N ASN A 15 -5.50 -0.20 -10.15
CA ASN A 15 -5.34 -1.46 -10.86
C ASN A 15 -5.01 -2.61 -9.88
N PRO A 16 -5.77 -3.74 -9.89
CA PRO A 16 -5.53 -4.86 -8.97
C PRO A 16 -4.11 -5.42 -9.02
N TRP A 17 -3.52 -5.52 -10.21
CA TRP A 17 -2.15 -6.00 -10.37
C TRP A 17 -1.13 -5.05 -9.77
N SER A 18 -1.38 -3.73 -9.85
CA SER A 18 -0.58 -2.73 -9.15
C SER A 18 -0.63 -2.93 -7.63
N GLY A 19 -1.79 -3.24 -7.07
CA GLY A 19 -1.95 -3.57 -5.65
C GLY A 19 -1.18 -4.83 -5.24
N TRP A 20 -1.42 -5.96 -5.92
CA TRP A 20 -0.82 -7.25 -5.58
C TRP A 20 0.69 -7.29 -5.77
N THR A 21 1.22 -6.65 -6.82
CA THR A 21 2.68 -6.58 -7.01
C THR A 21 3.37 -5.79 -5.91
N ARG A 22 2.77 -4.74 -5.37
CA ARG A 22 3.32 -4.03 -4.21
C ARG A 22 3.36 -4.88 -2.94
N VAL A 23 2.35 -5.73 -2.72
CA VAL A 23 2.36 -6.70 -1.61
C VAL A 23 3.54 -7.65 -1.76
N ALA A 24 3.74 -8.20 -2.95
CA ALA A 24 4.88 -9.08 -3.24
C ALA A 24 6.23 -8.36 -3.08
N LEU A 25 6.38 -7.14 -3.60
CA LEU A 25 7.59 -6.33 -3.46
C LEU A 25 7.89 -6.02 -1.98
N GLY A 26 6.86 -5.70 -1.18
CA GLY A 26 6.99 -5.48 0.25
C GLY A 26 7.45 -6.73 1.00
N ALA A 27 6.90 -7.91 0.67
CA ALA A 27 7.32 -9.17 1.24
C ALA A 27 8.78 -9.52 0.89
N LEU A 28 9.21 -9.27 -0.34
CA LEU A 28 10.59 -9.46 -0.79
C LEU A 28 11.58 -8.48 -0.15
N LEU A 29 11.11 -7.31 0.30
CA LEU A 29 11.96 -6.34 0.99
C LEU A 29 12.38 -6.82 2.38
N LEU A 30 11.58 -7.67 3.03
CA LEU A 30 11.89 -8.21 4.37
C LEU A 30 13.21 -8.99 4.41
N PRO A 31 13.44 -10.04 3.58
CA PRO A 31 14.72 -10.73 3.55
C PRO A 31 15.85 -9.84 3.01
N ALA A 32 15.57 -8.92 2.08
CA ALA A 32 16.58 -8.00 1.57
C ALA A 32 17.12 -7.07 2.69
N LEU A 33 16.25 -6.59 3.57
CA LEU A 33 16.62 -5.83 4.76
C LEU A 33 17.39 -6.67 5.77
N TRP A 34 16.91 -7.89 6.04
CA TRP A 34 17.56 -8.83 6.98
C TRP A 34 19.00 -9.16 6.56
N PHE A 35 19.21 -9.50 5.29
CA PHE A 35 20.55 -9.84 4.79
C PHE A 35 21.38 -8.60 4.38
N HIS A 36 20.87 -7.39 4.60
CA HIS A 36 21.52 -6.15 4.18
C HIS A 36 21.92 -6.14 2.68
N HIS A 37 21.12 -6.79 1.84
CA HIS A 37 21.43 -6.94 0.43
C HIS A 37 21.05 -5.67 -0.34
N TRP A 38 21.95 -4.69 -0.31
CA TRP A 38 21.76 -3.36 -0.90
C TRP A 38 21.27 -3.35 -2.35
N PRO A 39 21.78 -4.21 -3.27
CA PRO A 39 21.26 -4.24 -4.63
C PRO A 39 19.77 -4.61 -4.68
N SER A 40 19.34 -5.60 -3.89
CA SER A 40 17.92 -5.99 -3.83
C SER A 40 17.08 -4.89 -3.20
N ILE A 41 17.55 -4.25 -2.12
CA ILE A 41 16.86 -3.13 -1.49
C ILE A 41 16.64 -2.01 -2.53
N ALA A 42 17.69 -1.61 -3.25
CA ALA A 42 17.61 -0.56 -4.25
C ALA A 42 16.62 -0.92 -5.37
N VAL A 43 16.72 -2.14 -5.93
CA VAL A 43 15.81 -2.61 -6.99
C VAL A 43 14.36 -2.64 -6.50
N LEU A 44 14.10 -3.15 -5.30
CA LEU A 44 12.75 -3.24 -4.74
C LEU A 44 12.15 -1.86 -4.46
N LEU A 45 12.94 -0.91 -3.96
CA LEU A 45 12.48 0.48 -3.74
C LEU A 45 12.16 1.19 -5.07
N VAL A 46 13.02 1.02 -6.09
CA VAL A 46 12.76 1.56 -7.44
C VAL A 46 11.52 0.91 -8.06
N ALA A 47 11.37 -0.40 -7.91
CA ALA A 47 10.19 -1.13 -8.36
C ALA A 47 8.91 -0.60 -7.69
N MET A 48 8.94 -0.39 -6.38
CA MET A 48 7.81 0.16 -5.62
C MET A 48 7.44 1.58 -6.08
N ALA A 49 8.44 2.43 -6.29
CA ALA A 49 8.26 3.82 -6.74
C ALA A 49 7.73 3.91 -8.18
N THR A 50 8.19 3.03 -9.07
CA THR A 50 7.79 3.02 -10.49
C THR A 50 6.55 2.16 -10.77
N ASN A 51 6.06 1.40 -9.79
CA ASN A 51 4.88 0.54 -9.91
C ASN A 51 3.62 1.19 -10.51
N PRO A 52 3.25 2.47 -10.21
CA PRO A 52 2.11 3.12 -10.86
C PRO A 52 2.24 3.20 -12.39
N LEU A 53 3.47 3.16 -12.93
CA LEU A 53 3.73 3.26 -14.35
C LEU A 53 3.53 1.92 -15.07
N TRP A 54 3.65 0.79 -14.36
CA TRP A 54 3.69 -0.54 -14.95
C TRP A 54 2.32 -0.99 -15.49
N PHE A 55 1.24 -0.55 -14.86
CA PHE A 55 -0.10 -1.04 -15.15
C PHE A 55 -1.01 0.09 -15.65
N PRO A 56 -1.82 -0.15 -16.70
CA PRO A 56 -2.83 0.81 -17.14
C PRO A 56 -3.90 1.00 -16.06
N PRO A 57 -4.74 2.05 -16.15
CA PRO A 57 -5.95 2.14 -15.34
C PRO A 57 -6.81 0.88 -15.47
N PRO A 58 -7.60 0.51 -14.44
CA PRO A 58 -8.46 -0.68 -14.50
C PRO A 58 -9.42 -0.57 -15.68
N ASP A 59 -9.41 -1.60 -16.53
CA ASP A 59 -10.34 -1.76 -17.66
C ASP A 59 -11.74 -2.09 -17.12
N PRO A 60 -12.76 -1.22 -17.29
CA PRO A 60 -14.11 -1.47 -16.81
C PRO A 60 -14.74 -2.76 -17.37
N ALA A 61 -14.29 -3.24 -18.53
CA ALA A 61 -14.81 -4.43 -19.18
C ALA A 61 -14.17 -5.74 -18.70
N ARG A 62 -12.97 -5.68 -18.08
CA ARG A 62 -12.21 -6.86 -17.61
C ARG A 62 -12.01 -6.90 -16.11
N HIS A 63 -11.91 -5.72 -15.49
CA HIS A 63 -11.78 -5.53 -14.06
C HIS A 63 -13.10 -4.94 -13.59
N ASN A 64 -14.02 -5.84 -13.23
CA ASN A 64 -15.20 -5.42 -12.49
C ASN A 64 -14.74 -4.60 -11.28
N LEU A 65 -15.39 -3.46 -11.03
CA LEU A 65 -15.16 -2.62 -9.84
C LEU A 65 -15.35 -3.39 -8.52
N ASP A 66 -15.79 -4.65 -8.58
CA ASP A 66 -15.80 -5.64 -7.51
C ASP A 66 -14.43 -6.23 -7.12
N ASN A 67 -13.34 -5.88 -7.79
CA ASN A 67 -12.03 -6.31 -7.33
C ASN A 67 -11.68 -5.65 -5.98
N PHE A 68 -11.41 -6.48 -4.97
CA PHE A 68 -11.06 -6.06 -3.61
C PHE A 68 -9.95 -4.98 -3.60
N MET A 69 -8.88 -5.17 -4.37
CA MET A 69 -7.76 -4.22 -4.40
C MET A 69 -8.18 -2.87 -4.97
N THR A 70 -8.99 -2.86 -6.03
CA THR A 70 -9.52 -1.62 -6.62
C THR A 70 -10.38 -0.87 -5.61
N ARG A 71 -11.32 -1.56 -4.93
CA ARG A 71 -12.15 -0.93 -3.88
C ARG A 71 -11.32 -0.40 -2.71
N ALA A 72 -10.33 -1.17 -2.26
CA ALA A 72 -9.46 -0.76 -1.16
C ALA A 72 -8.68 0.53 -1.49
N VAL A 73 -8.11 0.62 -2.70
CA VAL A 73 -7.35 1.80 -3.14
C VAL A 73 -8.24 3.02 -3.33
N GLU A 74 -9.42 2.87 -3.94
CA GLU A 74 -10.36 4.00 -4.08
C GLU A 74 -10.95 4.43 -2.74
N GLY A 75 -11.14 3.50 -1.80
CA GLY A 75 -11.50 3.81 -0.43
C GLY A 75 -10.39 4.59 0.30
N GLU A 76 -9.12 4.19 0.12
CA GLU A 76 -7.96 4.92 0.65
C GLU A 76 -7.89 6.34 0.09
N ARG A 77 -8.13 6.50 -1.22
CA ARG A 77 -8.22 7.81 -1.87
C ARG A 77 -9.32 8.68 -1.27
N LEU A 78 -10.53 8.14 -1.13
CA LEU A 78 -11.67 8.86 -0.56
C LEU A 78 -11.41 9.27 0.90
N TRP A 79 -10.75 8.41 1.68
CA TRP A 79 -10.35 8.72 3.05
C TRP A 79 -9.35 9.89 3.12
N LEU A 80 -8.35 9.92 2.22
CA LEU A 80 -7.41 11.03 2.11
C LEU A 80 -8.09 12.33 1.66
N GLU A 81 -9.01 12.26 0.69
CA GLU A 81 -9.81 13.42 0.24
C GLU A 81 -10.68 14.00 1.37
N ARG A 82 -11.06 13.17 2.35
CA ARG A 82 -11.77 13.58 3.58
C ARG A 82 -10.82 14.02 4.71
N GLY A 83 -9.54 14.25 4.41
CA GLY A 83 -8.54 14.73 5.37
C GLY A 83 -8.10 13.69 6.39
N GLY A 84 -8.23 12.40 6.09
CA GLY A 84 -7.73 11.32 6.95
C GLY A 84 -8.52 11.12 8.26
N ARG A 85 -9.71 11.72 8.37
CA ARG A 85 -10.53 11.71 9.60
C ARG A 85 -10.89 10.29 10.04
N GLY A 86 -10.99 10.08 11.36
CA GLY A 86 -11.38 8.81 12.00
C GLY A 86 -10.30 7.73 12.08
N LYS A 87 -9.33 7.70 11.15
CA LYS A 87 -8.26 6.68 11.13
C LYS A 87 -6.83 7.20 11.11
N GLY A 88 -6.63 8.52 11.17
CA GLY A 88 -5.30 9.15 11.17
C GLY A 88 -4.36 8.59 12.24
N LEU A 89 -4.84 8.40 13.48
CA LEU A 89 -4.02 7.82 14.56
C LEU A 89 -3.58 6.38 14.25
N LEU A 90 -4.46 5.57 13.66
CA LEU A 90 -4.14 4.20 13.26
C LEU A 90 -3.12 4.19 12.11
N ALA A 91 -3.20 5.14 11.19
CA ALA A 91 -2.22 5.30 10.12
C ALA A 91 -0.83 5.68 10.68
N VAL A 92 -0.78 6.61 11.63
CA VAL A 92 0.46 6.97 12.35
C VAL A 92 1.02 5.77 13.11
N ALA A 93 0.18 5.04 13.85
CA ALA A 93 0.59 3.83 14.56
C ALA A 93 1.15 2.76 13.61
N GLY A 94 0.49 2.54 12.47
CA GLY A 94 0.96 1.62 11.43
C GLY A 94 2.32 2.03 10.86
N LEU A 95 2.53 3.32 10.61
CA LEU A 95 3.82 3.85 10.15
C LEU A 95 4.92 3.65 11.20
N THR A 96 4.63 3.94 12.47
CA THR A 96 5.58 3.75 13.57
C THR A 96 5.97 2.28 13.74
N LEU A 97 5.00 1.36 13.67
CA LEU A 97 5.27 -0.07 13.75
C LEU A 97 6.08 -0.56 12.54
N THR A 98 5.80 -0.03 11.34
CA THR A 98 6.58 -0.35 10.14
C THR A 98 8.02 0.14 10.27
N ALA A 99 8.24 1.34 10.80
CA ALA A 99 9.59 1.85 11.08
C ALA A 99 10.32 0.99 12.11
N GLY A 100 9.64 0.58 13.18
CA GLY A 100 10.15 -0.36 14.18
C GLY A 100 10.52 -1.72 13.57
N ALA A 101 9.72 -2.23 12.63
CA ALA A 101 10.01 -3.45 11.90
C ALA A 101 11.27 -3.30 11.03
N VAL A 102 11.41 -2.21 10.28
CA VAL A 102 12.62 -1.93 9.48
C VAL A 102 13.85 -1.86 10.37
N TRP A 103 13.78 -1.15 11.50
CA TRP A 103 14.88 -1.10 12.47
C TRP A 103 15.22 -2.49 13.04
N ALA A 104 14.21 -3.29 13.40
CA ALA A 104 14.42 -4.62 13.96
C ALA A 104 15.01 -5.60 12.94
N LEU A 105 14.55 -5.56 11.69
CA LEU A 105 15.14 -6.31 10.57
C LEU A 105 16.58 -5.88 10.33
N TRP A 106 16.85 -4.57 10.31
CA TRP A 106 18.18 -4.00 10.14
C TRP A 106 19.14 -4.34 11.28
N THR A 107 18.64 -4.60 12.47
CA THR A 107 19.46 -4.99 13.62
C THR A 107 19.47 -6.50 13.86
N ASN A 108 18.94 -7.29 12.91
CA ASN A 108 18.86 -8.74 12.96
C ASN A 108 18.17 -9.29 14.22
N ARG A 109 17.15 -8.57 14.72
CA ARG A 109 16.39 -8.93 15.92
C ARG A 109 15.10 -9.65 15.54
N LEU A 110 15.16 -10.97 15.35
CA LEU A 110 14.02 -11.77 14.87
C LEU A 110 12.76 -11.56 15.73
N GLY A 111 12.86 -11.69 17.06
CA GLY A 111 11.71 -11.50 17.95
C GLY A 111 11.09 -10.10 17.87
N ALA A 112 11.92 -9.06 17.82
CA ALA A 112 11.44 -7.69 17.66
C ALA A 112 10.82 -7.46 16.27
N SER A 113 11.41 -8.02 15.21
CA SER A 113 10.84 -7.90 13.86
C SER A 113 9.44 -8.48 13.78
N ALA A 114 9.19 -9.65 14.38
CA ALA A 114 7.86 -10.24 14.46
C ALA A 114 6.90 -9.37 15.28
N ALA A 115 7.35 -8.87 16.45
CA ALA A 115 6.56 -8.01 17.33
C ALA A 115 6.14 -6.69 16.68
N PHE A 116 6.89 -6.18 15.70
CA PHE A 116 6.52 -4.98 14.93
C PHE A 116 5.76 -5.30 13.63
N LEU A 117 6.19 -6.31 12.87
CA LEU A 117 5.61 -6.65 11.57
C LEU A 117 4.17 -7.13 11.69
N VAL A 118 3.87 -7.99 12.67
CA VAL A 118 2.53 -8.56 12.85
C VAL A 118 1.49 -7.47 13.11
N PRO A 119 1.65 -6.56 14.10
CA PRO A 119 0.67 -5.50 14.31
C PRO A 119 0.67 -4.46 13.18
N ALA A 120 1.81 -4.17 12.54
CA ALA A 120 1.84 -3.29 11.36
C ALA A 120 1.00 -3.87 10.22
N ALA A 121 1.16 -5.16 9.93
CA ALA A 121 0.38 -5.88 8.93
C ALA A 121 -1.10 -5.93 9.32
N ALA A 122 -1.43 -6.21 10.57
CA ALA A 122 -2.81 -6.21 11.06
C ALA A 122 -3.49 -4.84 10.89
N LEU A 123 -2.80 -3.75 11.21
CA LEU A 123 -3.33 -2.40 11.00
C LEU A 123 -3.50 -2.08 9.51
N LYS A 124 -2.54 -2.44 8.65
CA LYS A 124 -2.67 -2.20 7.21
C LYS A 124 -3.79 -3.03 6.61
N VAL A 125 -3.89 -4.32 6.95
CA VAL A 125 -4.97 -5.23 6.51
C VAL A 125 -6.33 -4.73 7.00
N GLY A 126 -6.46 -4.41 8.29
CA GLY A 126 -7.71 -3.86 8.84
C GLY A 126 -8.10 -2.52 8.20
N PHE A 127 -7.12 -1.68 7.87
CA PHE A 127 -7.36 -0.44 7.13
C PHE A 127 -7.90 -0.73 5.72
N VAL A 128 -7.23 -1.58 4.93
CA VAL A 128 -7.67 -1.86 3.55
C VAL A 128 -9.00 -2.60 3.50
N MET A 129 -9.27 -3.49 4.46
CA MET A 129 -10.58 -4.16 4.60
C MET A 129 -11.69 -3.14 4.79
N TRP A 130 -11.52 -2.21 5.73
CA TRP A 130 -12.47 -1.13 5.93
C TRP A 130 -12.55 -0.15 4.74
N ALA A 131 -11.42 0.20 4.13
CA ALA A 131 -11.41 1.11 2.99
C ALA A 131 -12.22 0.49 1.83
N SER A 132 -12.12 -0.82 1.64
CA SER A 132 -12.88 -1.56 0.62
C SER A 132 -14.40 -1.58 0.82
N THR A 133 -14.90 -1.17 2.00
CA THR A 133 -16.34 -1.02 2.29
C THR A 133 -16.85 0.40 2.11
N LEU A 134 -15.99 1.37 1.78
CA LEU A 134 -16.42 2.74 1.50
C LEU A 134 -17.18 2.80 0.18
N PRO A 135 -18.22 3.66 0.06
CA PRO A 135 -18.98 3.79 -1.16
C PRO A 135 -18.09 4.32 -2.29
N PRO A 136 -18.32 3.88 -3.54
CA PRO A 136 -17.57 4.38 -4.68
C PRO A 136 -17.72 5.89 -4.81
N ARG A 137 -16.64 6.53 -5.27
CA ARG A 137 -16.64 7.98 -5.53
C ARG A 137 -17.71 8.31 -6.56
N GLN A 138 -18.67 9.17 -6.19
CA GLN A 138 -19.61 9.72 -7.16
C GLN A 138 -18.85 10.69 -8.07
N SER A 139 -18.83 10.42 -9.37
CA SER A 139 -18.36 11.37 -10.37
C SER A 139 -19.33 12.57 -10.39
N ARG A 140 -18.86 13.75 -10.00
CA ARG A 140 -19.46 15.01 -10.46
C ARG A 140 -18.77 15.44 -11.74
#